data_AF-A0A3G3GV14-F1
#
_entry.id   AF-A0A3G3GV14-F1
#
_cell.length_a   1.000
_cell.length_b   1.000
_cell.length_c   1.000
_cell.angle_alpha   90.00
_cell.angle_beta   90.00
_cell.angle_gamma   90.00
#
_symmetry.space_group_name_H-M   'P 1'
#
loop_
_entity.id
_entity.type
_entity.pdbx_description
1 polymer ?
#
loop_
_entity_poly.entity_id
_entity_poly.type
_entity_poly.pdbx_seq_one_letter_code
_entity_poly.pdbx_strand_id
1 'polypeptide(L)' 'MIQLFTPDDVIRYVYEETTEDENVLIEDALIGDQELLEFYLDALEMKSLMNKIERTPSNSVVSNILAYSQNYKSNQSVA' A
#
# COMPACT_ATOMS: atom_id res chain seq x y z
N MET A 1 18.49 27.08 -4.15
CA MET A 1 18.97 25.70 -4.38
C MET A 1 17.96 25.03 -5.28
N ILE A 2 18.40 24.25 -6.26
CA ILE A 2 17.52 23.36 -7.00
C ILE A 2 17.24 22.13 -6.11
N GLN A 3 15.99 21.91 -5.72
CA GLN A 3 15.57 20.68 -5.08
C GLN A 3 15.23 19.69 -6.20
N LEU A 4 15.98 18.59 -6.31
CA LEU A 4 15.66 17.52 -7.24
C LEU A 4 14.77 16.51 -6.53
N PHE A 5 13.62 16.21 -7.13
CA PHE A 5 12.75 15.13 -6.71
C PHE A 5 13.09 13.86 -7.49
N THR A 6 12.91 12.72 -6.83
CA THR A 6 13.23 11.41 -7.36
C THR A 6 11.97 10.54 -7.46
N PRO A 7 12.03 9.41 -8.18
CA PRO A 7 10.94 8.43 -8.16
C PRO A 7 10.55 7.97 -6.74
N ASP A 8 11.49 7.93 -5.78
CA ASP A 8 11.20 7.55 -4.39
C ASP A 8 10.27 8.57 -3.70
N ASP A 9 10.51 9.86 -3.93
CA ASP A 9 9.66 10.94 -3.41
C ASP A 9 8.24 10.86 -3.99
N VAL A 10 8.13 10.51 -5.27
CA VAL A 10 6.83 10.31 -5.92
C VAL A 10 6.10 9.10 -5.34
N ILE A 11 6.79 8.01 -5.03
CA ILE A 11 6.18 6.86 -4.35
C ILE A 11 5.63 7.26 -2.98
N ARG A 12 6.43 7.97 -2.17
CA ARG A 12 5.96 8.48 -0.87
C ARG A 12 4.72 9.38 -1.04
N TYR A 13 4.71 10.26 -2.04
CA TYR A 13 3.54 11.08 -2.36
C TYR A 13 2.30 10.26 -2.74
N VAL A 14 2.46 9.25 -3.60
CA VAL A 14 1.37 8.33 -4.00
C VAL A 14 0.77 7.58 -2.80
N TYR A 15 1.56 7.30 -1.76
CA TYR A 15 1.11 6.63 -0.53
C TYR A 15 0.74 7.61 0.60
N GLU A 16 0.68 8.92 0.34
CA GLU A 16 0.36 9.96 1.33
C GLU A 16 1.36 10.00 2.51
N GLU A 17 2.63 9.66 2.25
CA GLU A 17 3.74 9.61 3.23
C GLU A 17 4.62 10.88 3.17
N THR A 18 3.99 12.01 2.86
CA THR A 18 4.60 13.31 2.61
C THR A 18 3.83 14.40 3.34
N THR A 19 4.54 15.45 3.74
CA THR A 19 3.95 16.64 4.37
C THR A 19 3.29 17.55 3.32
N GLU A 20 2.39 18.44 3.75
CA GLU A 20 1.75 19.42 2.84
C GLU A 20 2.77 20.28 2.08
N ASP A 21 3.86 20.69 2.75
CA ASP A 21 4.95 21.44 2.13
C ASP A 21 5.70 20.59 1.08
N GLU A 22 5.94 19.31 1.36
CA GLU A 22 6.54 18.39 0.37
C GLU A 22 5.61 18.17 -0.83
N ASN A 23 4.30 18.07 -0.62
CA ASN A 23 3.32 17.87 -1.68
C ASN A 23 3.38 18.99 -2.72
N VAL A 24 3.38 20.25 -2.27
CA VAL A 24 3.44 21.42 -3.17
C VAL A 24 4.71 21.39 -4.01
N LEU A 25 5.86 21.07 -3.40
CA LEU A 25 7.12 21.01 -4.11
C LEU A 25 7.21 19.84 -5.10
N ILE A 26 6.61 18.69 -4.77
CA ILE A 26 6.50 17.54 -5.66
C ILE A 26 5.59 17.87 -6.85
N GLU A 27 4.44 18.50 -6.61
CA GLU A 27 3.51 18.93 -7.66
C GLU A 27 4.18 19.89 -8.65
N ASP A 28 4.96 20.87 -8.16
CA ASP A 28 5.75 21.77 -9.00
C ASP A 28 6.79 21.00 -9.84
N ALA A 29 7.43 19.98 -9.27
CA ALA A 29 8.40 19.16 -9.97
C ALA A 29 7.76 18.31 -11.08
N LEU A 30 6.58 17.74 -10.83
CA LEU A 30 5.80 16.97 -11.81
C LEU A 30 5.37 17.83 -13.01
N ILE A 31 5.10 19.13 -12.81
CA ILE A 31 4.77 20.05 -13.90
C ILE A 31 5.99 20.30 -14.81
N GLY A 32 7.19 20.38 -14.21
CA GLY A 32 8.43 20.71 -14.91
C GLY A 32 9.17 19.53 -15.52
N ASP A 33 8.89 18.30 -15.06
CA ASP A 33 9.61 17.08 -15.44
C ASP A 33 8.64 16.01 -15.96
N GLN A 34 8.66 15.81 -17.28
CA GLN A 34 7.78 14.85 -17.95
C GLN A 34 8.07 13.39 -17.53
N GLU A 35 9.33 13.01 -17.33
CA GLU A 35 9.68 11.64 -16.94
C GLU A 35 9.15 11.34 -15.53
N LEU A 36 9.24 12.32 -14.64
CA LEU A 36 8.69 12.22 -13.28
C LEU A 36 7.16 12.14 -13.28
N LEU A 37 6.49 12.90 -14.16
CA LEU A 37 5.03 12.84 -14.35
C LEU A 37 4.57 11.49 -14.89
N GLU A 38 5.27 10.95 -15.89
CA GLU A 38 4.98 9.62 -16.44
C GLU A 38 5.11 8.55 -15.34
N PHE A 39 6.18 8.60 -14.54
CA PHE A 39 6.35 7.71 -13.40
C PHE A 39 5.22 7.82 -12.36
N TYR A 40 4.77 9.05 -12.05
CA TYR A 40 3.65 9.27 -11.14
C TYR A 40 2.35 8.60 -11.64
N LEU A 41 2.03 8.75 -12.93
CA LEU A 41 0.85 8.14 -13.53
C LEU A 41 0.92 6.61 -13.52
N ASP A 42 2.08 6.04 -13.85
CA ASP A 42 2.33 4.59 -13.80
C ASP A 42 2.18 4.06 -12.36
N ALA A 43 2.69 4.79 -11.37
CA ALA A 43 2.58 4.41 -9.96
C ALA A 43 1.11 4.42 -9.48
N LEU A 44 0.31 5.41 -9.89
CA LEU A 44 -1.13 5.45 -9.60
C LEU A 44 -1.89 4.27 -10.23
N GLU A 45 -1.59 3.95 -11.50
CA GLU A 45 -2.20 2.82 -12.17
C GLU A 45 -1.82 1.51 -11.46
N MET A 46 -0.54 1.31 -11.15
CA MET A 46 -0.06 0.13 -10.45
C MET A 46 -0.74 -0.04 -9.08
N LYS A 47 -0.84 1.03 -8.29
CA LYS A 47 -1.56 1.03 -7.00
C LYS A 47 -3.02 0.61 -7.18
N SER A 48 -3.70 1.15 -8.20
CA SER A 48 -5.09 0.78 -8.52
C SER A 48 -5.24 -0.70 -8.89
N LEU A 49 -4.31 -1.25 -9.69
CA LEU A 49 -4.29 -2.66 -10.06
C LEU A 49 -3.99 -3.57 -8.86
N MET A 50 -3.04 -3.18 -8.00
CA MET A 50 -2.69 -3.94 -6.81
C MET A 50 -3.84 -4.04 -5.81
N ASN A 51 -4.64 -2.97 -5.66
CA ASN A 51 -5.83 -2.97 -4.81
C ASN A 51 -6.93 -3.95 -5.27
N LYS A 52 -6.89 -4.40 -6.52
CA LYS A 52 -7.83 -5.41 -7.06
C LYS A 52 -7.37 -6.84 -6.81
N ILE A 53 -6.16 -7.04 -6.29
CA ILE A 53 -5.63 -8.39 -6.02
C ILE A 53 -6.36 -8.97 -4.82
N GLU A 54 -7.30 -9.87 -5.07
CA GLU A 54 -7.91 -10.68 -4.04
C GLU A 54 -7.00 -11.85 -3.68
N ARG A 55 -6.76 -12.03 -2.38
CA ARG A 55 -6.04 -13.19 -1.84
C ARG A 55 -7.03 -14.02 -1.04
N THR A 56 -7.11 -15.31 -1.36
CA THR A 56 -7.87 -16.26 -0.55
C THR A 56 -6.92 -17.07 0.32
N PRO A 57 -7.27 -17.31 1.60
CA PRO A 57 -6.50 -18.22 2.44
C PRO A 57 -6.58 -19.64 1.88
N SER A 58 -5.57 -20.46 2.15
CA SER A 58 -5.64 -21.87 1.80
C SER A 58 -6.73 -22.59 2.62
N ASN A 59 -7.33 -23.63 2.04
CA ASN A 59 -8.36 -24.42 2.70
C ASN A 59 -7.90 -25.01 4.05
N SER A 60 -6.60 -25.32 4.18
CA SER A 60 -6.03 -25.84 5.42
C SER A 60 -6.07 -24.80 6.55
N VAL A 61 -5.73 -23.55 6.25
CA VAL A 61 -5.78 -22.45 7.23
C VAL A 61 -7.22 -22.22 7.69
N VAL A 62 -8.17 -22.17 6.76
CA VAL A 62 -9.60 -22.02 7.08
C VAL A 62 -10.07 -23.16 7.99
N SER A 63 -9.73 -24.39 7.64
CA SER A 63 -10.09 -25.57 8.44
C SER A 63 -9.51 -25.53 9.84
N ASN A 64 -8.24 -25.14 9.98
CA ASN A 64 -7.57 -25.05 11.28
C ASN A 64 -8.22 -23.99 12.18
N ILE A 65 -8.55 -22.81 11.64
CA ILE A 65 -9.22 -21.73 12.39
C ILE A 65 -10.61 -22.16 12.85
N LEU A 66 -11.38 -22.81 11.98
CA LEU A 66 -12.72 -23.30 12.31
C LEU A 66 -12.66 -24.39 13.39
N ALA A 67 -11.73 -25.34 13.26
CA ALA A 67 -11.53 -26.40 14.24
C ALA A 67 -11.13 -25.85 15.61
N TYR A 68 -10.21 -24.87 15.66
CA TYR A 68 -9.85 -24.20 16.91
C TYR A 68 -11.06 -23.50 17.54
N SER A 69 -11.81 -22.73 16.76
CA SER A 69 -12.96 -21.95 17.24
C SER A 69 -14.06 -22.82 17.81
N GLN A 70 -14.33 -23.97 17.18
CA GLN A 70 -15.32 -24.94 17.67
C GLN A 70 -14.94 -25.56 19.02
N ASN A 71 -13.64 -25.76 19.27
CA ASN A 71 -13.10 -26.36 20.49
C ASN A 71 -12.68 -25.33 21.54
N TYR A 72 -12.97 -24.04 21.32
CA TYR A 72 -12.51 -22.97 22.20
C TYR A 72 -13.09 -23.08 23.62
N LYS A 73 -14.39 -23.43 23.75
CA LYS A 73 -15.05 -23.58 25.06
C LYS A 73 -14.64 -24.85 25.82
N SER A 74 -14.36 -25.95 25.12
CA SER A 74 -13.93 -27.21 25.76
C SER A 74 -12.52 -27.11 26.33
N ASN A 75 -11.63 -26.34 25.68
CA ASN A 75 -10.26 -26.13 26.16
C ASN A 75 -10.15 -25.13 27.32
N GLN A 76 -11.15 -24.26 27.55
CA GLN A 76 -11.17 -23.35 28.71
C GLN A 76 -11.61 -24.02 30.02
N SER A 77 -12.26 -25.18 29.96
CA SER A 77 -12.76 -25.90 31.15
C SER A 77 -11.67 -26.74 31.86
N VAL A 78 -10.44 -26.76 31.35
CA VAL A 78 -9.33 -27.61 31.85
C VAL A 78 -8.21 -26.77 32.49
N ALA A 79 -8.45 -25.48 32.75
CA ALA A 79 -7.51 -24.56 33.42
C ALA A 79 -8.04 -24.14 34.80
#